data_AF-A0A920N7S1-F1
#
_entry.id   AF-A0A920N7S1-F1
#
_cell.length_a   1.000
_cell.length_b   1.000
_cell.length_c   1.000
_cell.angle_alpha   90.00
_cell.angle_beta   90.00
_cell.angle_gamma   90.00
#
_symmetry.space_group_name_H-M   'P 1'
#
loop_
_entity.id
_entity.type
_entity.pdbx_description
1 polymer ?
#
loop_
_entity_poly.entity_id
_entity_poly.type
_entity_poly.pdbx_seq_one_letter_code
_entity_poly.pdbx_strand_id
1 'polypeptide(L)'
;MADAEDFARVQDMAVILLRYVAVYAFFDAIIIVFSSAIRGAGDTRFGLWLTLVAAWLVMVLPTWLLVRNGLLTLHTGWIACTGFIVLLALGFLWRFLDGKWQSMTVLEPDLLPTTETPVPEPASNPSPMT
;
A
#
# COMPACT_ATOMS: atom_id res chain seq x y z
N MET A 1 -30.57 31.71 -8.70
CA MET A 1 -30.60 31.49 -7.25
C MET A 1 -30.76 30.00 -7.09
N ALA A 2 -29.81 29.29 -6.46
CA ALA A 2 -30.07 27.90 -6.10
C ALA A 2 -31.17 27.91 -5.03
N ASP A 3 -32.30 27.28 -5.31
CA ASP A 3 -33.43 27.25 -4.40
C ASP A 3 -33.06 26.52 -3.11
N ALA A 4 -33.59 26.98 -1.97
CA ALA A 4 -33.29 26.38 -0.66
C ALA A 4 -33.61 24.87 -0.59
N GLU A 5 -34.54 24.41 -1.44
CA GLU A 5 -34.95 23.01 -1.58
C GLU A 5 -33.86 22.14 -2.25
N ASP A 6 -33.13 22.67 -3.23
CA ASP A 6 -32.00 21.97 -3.85
C ASP A 6 -30.84 21.83 -2.85
N PHE A 7 -30.64 22.85 -2.02
CA PHE A 7 -29.59 22.84 -0.99
C PHE A 7 -29.87 21.76 0.07
N ALA A 8 -31.12 21.60 0.49
CA ALA A 8 -31.54 20.56 1.43
C ALA A 8 -31.34 19.15 0.85
N ARG A 9 -31.72 18.93 -0.42
CA ARG A 9 -31.51 17.65 -1.12
C ARG A 9 -30.03 17.27 -1.23
N VAL A 10 -29.18 18.23 -1.57
CA VAL A 10 -27.72 18.00 -1.65
C VAL A 10 -27.13 17.71 -0.28
N GLN A 11 -27.61 18.39 0.76
CA GLN A 11 -27.17 18.17 2.14
C GLN A 11 -27.46 16.73 2.61
N ASP A 12 -28.69 16.23 2.41
CA ASP A 12 -29.06 14.87 2.78
C ASP A 12 -28.21 13.81 2.06
N MET A 13 -27.97 14.03 0.75
CA MET A 13 -27.10 13.18 -0.04
C MET A 13 -25.65 13.20 0.50
N ALA A 14 -25.13 14.40 0.79
CA ALA A 14 -23.78 14.58 1.31
C ALA A 14 -23.57 13.89 2.66
N VAL A 15 -24.56 13.92 3.57
CA VAL A 15 -24.49 13.22 4.86
C VAL A 15 -24.34 11.71 4.67
N ILE A 16 -25.10 11.12 3.74
CA ILE A 16 -25.00 9.68 3.44
C ILE A 16 -23.62 9.36 2.84
N LEU A 17 -23.15 10.17 1.89
CA LEU A 17 -21.83 10.00 1.28
C LEU A 17 -20.70 10.14 2.32
N LEU A 18 -20.79 11.09 3.24
CA LEU A 18 -19.82 11.28 4.31
C LEU A 18 -19.68 10.05 5.21
N ARG A 19 -20.77 9.30 5.46
CA ARG A 19 -20.70 8.02 6.19
C ARG A 19 -19.89 6.97 5.43
N TYR A 20 -20.07 6.86 4.11
CA TYR A 20 -19.24 5.99 3.28
C TYR A 20 -17.79 6.45 3.28
N VAL A 21 -17.54 7.76 3.15
CA VAL A 21 -16.20 8.35 3.17
C VAL A 21 -15.49 8.10 4.51
N ALA A 22 -16.20 8.15 5.63
CA ALA A 22 -15.61 7.87 6.94
C ALA A 22 -15.10 6.42 7.04
N VAL A 23 -15.89 5.46 6.57
CA VAL A 23 -15.48 4.04 6.52
C VAL A 23 -14.33 3.85 5.54
N TYR A 24 -14.46 4.43 4.34
CA TYR A 24 -13.41 4.47 3.32
C TYR A 24 -12.09 4.97 3.90
N ALA A 25 -12.09 6.10 4.60
CA ALA A 25 -10.87 6.74 5.10
C ALA A 25 -10.18 5.90 6.18
N PHE A 26 -10.95 5.22 7.03
CA PHE A 26 -10.40 4.31 8.03
C PHE A 26 -9.62 3.16 7.39
N PHE A 27 -10.20 2.51 6.37
CA PHE A 27 -9.54 1.42 5.65
C PHE A 27 -8.40 1.91 4.74
N ASP A 28 -8.54 3.11 4.17
CA ASP A 28 -7.48 3.73 3.38
C ASP A 28 -6.23 4.00 4.21
N ALA A 29 -6.40 4.51 5.44
CA ALA A 29 -5.30 4.68 6.38
C ALA A 29 -4.57 3.35 6.68
N ILE A 30 -5.32 2.26 6.87
CA ILE A 30 -4.77 0.90 7.05
C ILE A 30 -3.92 0.51 5.83
N ILE A 31 -4.43 0.68 4.62
CA ILE A 31 -3.71 0.36 3.38
C ILE A 31 -2.41 1.15 3.30
N ILE A 32 -2.44 2.45 3.56
CA ILE A 32 -1.26 3.33 3.47
C ILE A 32 -0.18 2.89 4.48
N VAL A 33 -0.56 2.66 5.73
CA VAL A 33 0.38 2.24 6.78
C VAL A 33 1.01 0.89 6.46
N PHE A 34 0.20 -0.14 6.14
CA PHE A 34 0.75 -1.46 5.86
C PHE A 34 1.52 -1.53 4.53
N SER A 35 1.05 -0.83 3.49
CA SER A 35 1.76 -0.79 2.20
C SER A 35 3.11 -0.09 2.31
N SER A 36 3.20 1.00 3.07
CA SER A 36 4.46 1.71 3.32
C SER A 36 5.44 0.85 4.13
N ALA A 37 4.98 0.12 5.15
CA ALA A 37 5.80 -0.79 5.94
C ALA A 37 6.39 -1.94 5.09
N ILE A 38 5.57 -2.57 4.24
CA ILE A 38 6.03 -3.67 3.37
C ILE A 38 7.00 -3.18 2.29
N ARG A 39 6.72 -2.02 1.68
CA ARG A 39 7.62 -1.42 0.68
C ARG A 39 8.96 -0.98 1.29
N GLY A 40 8.96 -0.56 2.56
CA GLY A 40 10.18 -0.24 3.31
C GLY A 40 11.10 -1.45 3.53
N ALA A 41 10.57 -2.67 3.55
CA ALA A 41 11.33 -3.92 3.65
C ALA A 41 11.82 -4.47 2.29
N GLY A 42 11.49 -3.81 1.17
CA GLY A 42 11.93 -4.19 -0.18
C GLY A 42 10.94 -5.03 -1.01
N ASP A 43 9.81 -5.47 -0.46
CA ASP A 43 8.78 -6.21 -1.22
C ASP A 43 7.79 -5.26 -1.91
N THR A 44 8.14 -4.80 -3.11
CA THR A 44 7.26 -3.93 -3.92
C THR A 44 6.30 -4.70 -4.82
N ARG A 45 6.59 -5.97 -5.12
CA ARG A 45 5.88 -6.76 -6.14
C ARG A 45 4.52 -7.22 -5.63
N PHE A 46 4.41 -7.56 -4.35
CA PHE A 46 3.15 -8.00 -3.78
C PHE A 46 2.06 -6.92 -3.83
N GLY A 47 2.39 -5.69 -3.41
CA GLY A 47 1.43 -4.59 -3.41
C GLY A 47 0.91 -4.25 -4.81
N LEU A 48 1.74 -4.40 -5.84
CA LEU A 48 1.35 -4.24 -7.24
C LEU A 48 0.32 -5.31 -7.65
N TRP A 49 0.63 -6.59 -7.42
CA TRP A 49 -0.28 -7.69 -7.78
C TRP A 49 -1.60 -7.62 -7.03
N LEU A 50 -1.57 -7.33 -5.73
CA LEU A 50 -2.78 -7.20 -4.92
C LEU A 50 -3.68 -6.08 -5.45
N THR A 51 -3.12 -4.91 -5.73
CA THR A 51 -3.88 -3.77 -6.25
C THR A 51 -4.46 -4.08 -7.62
N LEU A 52 -3.69 -4.72 -8.49
CA LEU A 52 -4.12 -5.11 -9.83
C LEU A 52 -5.30 -6.11 -9.77
N VAL A 53 -5.17 -7.17 -8.97
CA VAL A 53 -6.20 -8.20 -8.82
C VAL A 53 -7.45 -7.62 -8.17
N ALA A 54 -7.30 -6.81 -7.11
CA ALA A 54 -8.42 -6.15 -6.46
C ALA A 54 -9.15 -5.18 -7.43
N ALA A 55 -8.40 -4.43 -8.24
CA ALA A 55 -9.00 -3.50 -9.20
C ALA A 55 -9.80 -4.26 -10.27
N TRP A 56 -9.27 -5.38 -10.77
CA TRP A 56 -9.98 -6.21 -11.73
C TRP A 56 -11.22 -6.89 -11.13
N LEU A 57 -11.10 -7.48 -9.95
CA LEU A 57 -12.20 -8.22 -9.32
C LEU A 57 -13.32 -7.33 -8.79
N VAL A 58 -12.99 -6.13 -8.30
CA VAL A 58 -13.92 -5.30 -7.52
C VAL A 58 -14.27 -4.00 -8.20
N MET A 59 -13.46 -3.55 -9.16
CA MET A 59 -13.76 -2.39 -9.98
C MET A 59 -14.27 -2.82 -11.35
N VAL A 60 -13.56 -3.69 -12.07
CA VAL A 60 -13.93 -4.06 -13.45
C VAL A 60 -15.15 -4.98 -13.50
N LEU A 61 -15.13 -6.11 -12.78
CA LEU A 61 -16.22 -7.10 -12.80
C LEU A 61 -17.59 -6.53 -12.36
N PRO A 62 -17.74 -5.94 -11.17
CA PRO A 62 -19.02 -5.43 -10.73
C PRO A 62 -19.44 -4.20 -11.52
N THR A 63 -18.53 -3.28 -11.90
CA THR A 63 -18.93 -2.14 -12.75
C THR A 63 -19.49 -2.63 -14.08
N TRP A 64 -18.86 -3.61 -14.71
CA TRP A 64 -19.38 -4.22 -15.95
C TRP A 64 -20.76 -4.87 -15.74
N LEU A 65 -20.95 -5.59 -14.63
CA LEU A 65 -22.23 -6.23 -14.28
C LEU A 65 -23.34 -5.19 -14.01
N LEU A 66 -23.00 -4.09 -13.32
CA LEU A 66 -23.92 -3.01 -12.99
C LEU A 66 -24.34 -2.21 -14.23
N VAL A 67 -23.40 -1.92 -15.13
CA VAL A 67 -23.68 -1.30 -16.44
C VAL A 67 -24.65 -2.16 -17.23
N ARG A 68 -24.39 -3.47 -17.31
CA ARG A 68 -25.23 -4.41 -18.06
C ARG A 68 -26.65 -4.48 -17.53
N ASN A 69 -26.82 -4.37 -16.22
CA ASN A 69 -28.13 -4.47 -15.57
C ASN A 69 -28.86 -3.12 -15.48
N GLY A 70 -28.25 -2.00 -15.91
CA GLY A 70 -28.82 -0.66 -15.82
C GLY A 70 -29.01 -0.15 -14.39
N LEU A 71 -28.39 -0.80 -13.39
CA LEU A 71 -28.55 -0.48 -11.96
C LEU A 71 -27.52 0.55 -11.47
N LEU A 72 -26.86 1.24 -12.39
CA LEU A 72 -25.76 2.16 -12.10
C LEU A 72 -26.30 3.41 -11.40
N THR A 73 -26.32 3.34 -10.08
CA THR A 73 -26.81 4.38 -9.17
C THR A 73 -25.64 4.89 -8.34
N LEU A 74 -25.74 6.12 -7.84
CA LEU A 74 -24.75 6.71 -6.93
C LEU A 74 -24.40 5.75 -5.77
N HIS A 75 -25.40 5.16 -5.11
CA HIS A 75 -25.19 4.20 -4.03
C HIS A 75 -24.38 2.97 -4.44
N THR A 76 -24.66 2.40 -5.61
CA THR A 76 -23.94 1.22 -6.10
C THR A 76 -22.48 1.53 -6.43
N GLY A 77 -22.19 2.74 -6.93
CA GLY A 77 -20.81 3.20 -7.14
C GLY A 77 -20.04 3.33 -5.82
N TRP A 78 -20.65 3.95 -4.80
CA TRP A 78 -20.04 4.07 -3.48
C TRP A 78 -19.84 2.71 -2.79
N ILE A 79 -20.76 1.77 -2.93
CA ILE A 79 -20.60 0.41 -2.41
C ILE A 79 -19.44 -0.31 -3.11
N ALA A 80 -19.32 -0.20 -4.44
CA ALA A 80 -18.22 -0.79 -5.18
C ALA A 80 -16.86 -0.19 -4.75
N CYS A 81 -16.76 1.13 -4.64
CA CYS A 81 -15.57 1.82 -4.16
C CYS A 81 -15.20 1.40 -2.71
N THR A 82 -16.18 1.34 -1.82
CA THR A 82 -15.96 0.94 -0.42
C THR A 82 -15.50 -0.52 -0.36
N GLY A 83 -16.14 -1.42 -1.13
CA GLY A 83 -15.75 -2.82 -1.22
C GLY A 83 -14.33 -3.02 -1.76
N PHE A 84 -13.92 -2.21 -2.74
CA PHE A 84 -12.57 -2.23 -3.28
C PHE A 84 -11.53 -1.92 -2.20
N ILE A 85 -11.74 -0.86 -1.41
CA ILE A 85 -10.83 -0.49 -0.33
C ILE A 85 -10.85 -1.47 0.82
N VAL A 86 -12.01 -2.01 1.20
CA VAL A 86 -12.07 -3.07 2.22
C VAL A 86 -11.26 -4.29 1.80
N LEU A 87 -11.35 -4.70 0.53
CA LEU A 87 -10.57 -5.84 0.02
C LEU A 87 -9.08 -5.55 -0.06
N LEU A 88 -8.68 -4.35 -0.46
CA LEU A 88 -7.28 -3.93 -0.38
C LEU A 88 -6.77 -3.96 1.07
N ALA A 89 -7.53 -3.40 2.00
CA ALA A 89 -7.16 -3.37 3.42
C ALA A 89 -7.01 -4.78 3.99
N LEU A 90 -7.95 -5.69 3.69
CA LEU A 90 -7.87 -7.09 4.08
C LEU A 90 -6.68 -7.81 3.44
N GLY A 91 -6.41 -7.56 2.16
CA GLY A 91 -5.27 -8.16 1.46
C GLY A 91 -3.92 -7.71 2.03
N PHE A 92 -3.80 -6.41 2.35
CA PHE A 92 -2.61 -5.87 3.02
C PHE A 92 -2.48 -6.38 4.45
N LEU A 93 -3.57 -6.47 5.21
CA LEU A 93 -3.58 -7.01 6.56
C LEU A 93 -3.18 -8.49 6.58
N TRP A 94 -3.75 -9.30 5.68
CA TRP A 94 -3.41 -10.72 5.58
C TRP A 94 -1.94 -10.92 5.19
N ARG A 95 -1.43 -10.12 4.23
CA ARG A 95 -0.01 -10.17 3.87
C ARG A 95 0.92 -9.74 5.00
N PHE A 96 0.53 -8.73 5.76
CA PHE A 96 1.27 -8.28 6.93
C PHE A 96 1.36 -9.41 7.97
N LEU A 97 0.25 -10.13 8.19
CA LEU A 97 0.20 -11.31 9.07
C LEU A 97 0.99 -12.51 8.53
N ASP A 98 1.14 -12.65 7.20
CA ASP A 98 1.89 -13.76 6.57
C ASP A 98 3.39 -13.76 6.92
N GLY A 99 3.91 -12.74 7.61
CA GLY A 99 5.22 -12.76 8.30
C GLY A 99 6.45 -12.80 7.41
N LYS A 100 6.32 -13.10 6.10
CA LYS A 100 7.42 -13.17 5.12
C LYS A 100 8.19 -11.86 4.92
N TRP A 101 7.68 -10.73 5.42
CA TRP A 101 8.40 -9.47 5.40
C TRP A 101 9.59 -9.46 6.39
N GLN A 102 9.55 -10.27 7.45
CA GLN A 102 10.65 -10.38 8.42
C GLN A 102 11.86 -11.14 7.86
N SER A 103 11.68 -11.98 6.83
CA SER A 103 12.79 -12.68 6.18
C SER A 103 13.53 -11.84 5.13
N MET A 104 13.00 -10.67 4.75
CA MET A 104 13.69 -9.75 3.84
C MET A 104 14.59 -8.82 4.66
N THR A 105 15.78 -9.32 4.93
CA THR A 105 16.80 -8.60 5.69
C THR A 105 17.68 -7.79 4.73
N VAL A 106 17.57 -6.46 4.77
CA VAL A 106 18.44 -5.50 4.07
C VAL A 106 19.76 -5.31 4.84
N LEU A 107 20.34 -6.38 5.38
CA LEU A 107 21.71 -6.30 5.86
C LEU A 107 22.60 -6.60 4.66
N GLU A 108 23.11 -5.57 3.99
CA GLU A 108 24.30 -5.71 3.17
C GLU A 108 25.46 -6.19 4.07
N PRO A 109 25.96 -7.42 3.92
CA PRO A 109 27.12 -7.89 4.67
C PRO A 109 28.40 -7.14 4.28
N ASP A 110 28.40 -6.55 3.08
CA ASP A 110 29.55 -5.89 2.44
C ASP A 110 29.84 -4.47 2.97
N LEU A 111 28.94 -3.87 3.77
CA LEU A 111 29.17 -2.56 4.40
C LEU A 111 29.72 -2.67 5.82
N LEU A 112 29.86 -3.89 6.35
CA LEU A 112 30.74 -4.08 7.49
C LEU A 112 32.12 -3.62 7.00
N PRO A 113 32.71 -2.58 7.61
CA PRO A 113 34.10 -2.28 7.33
C PRO A 113 34.81 -3.59 7.65
N THR A 114 35.36 -4.26 6.64
CA THR A 114 36.43 -5.21 6.87
C THR A 114 37.38 -4.40 7.71
N THR A 115 37.41 -4.73 9.00
CA THR A 115 38.42 -4.22 9.89
C THR A 115 39.65 -4.96 9.40
N GLU A 116 40.19 -4.54 8.26
CA GLU A 116 41.56 -4.76 7.89
C GLU A 116 42.31 -4.06 9.00
N THR A 117 42.54 -4.79 10.09
CA THR A 117 43.63 -4.50 11.00
C THR A 117 44.82 -4.18 10.11
N PRO A 118 45.37 -2.95 10.15
CA PRO A 118 46.51 -2.61 9.34
C PRO A 118 47.57 -3.66 9.60
N VAL A 119 47.88 -4.48 8.60
CA VAL A 119 48.98 -5.43 8.70
C VAL A 119 50.20 -4.58 9.03
N PRO A 120 50.86 -4.76 10.18
CA PRO A 120 52.02 -3.95 10.52
C PRO A 120 53.04 -4.15 9.40
N GLU A 121 53.38 -3.05 8.73
CA GLU A 121 54.34 -3.02 7.64
C GLU A 121 55.62 -3.71 8.14
N PRO A 122 56.09 -4.80 7.50
CA PRO A 122 57.29 -5.47 7.95
C PRO A 122 58.44 -4.48 7.83
N ALA A 123 59.00 -4.11 8.99
CA ALA A 123 60.10 -3.15 9.10
C ALA A 123 61.14 -3.46 8.03
N SER A 124 61.30 -2.51 7.10
CA SER A 124 62.29 -2.58 6.04
C SER A 124 63.67 -2.74 6.68
N ASN A 125 64.24 -3.93 6.53
CA ASN A 125 65.57 -4.26 7.01
C ASN A 125 66.57 -3.33 6.31
N PRO A 126 67.43 -2.58 7.02
CA PRO A 126 68.40 -1.71 6.38
C PRO A 126 69.34 -2.54 5.49
N SER A 127 69.33 -2.25 4.19
CA SER A 127 70.26 -2.84 3.23
C SER A 127 71.70 -2.61 3.70
N PRO A 128 72.58 -3.64 3.67
CA PRO A 128 73.98 -3.45 4.02
C PRO A 128 74.63 -2.53 2.99
N MET A 129 75.19 -1.42 3.46
CA MET A 129 76.05 -0.57 2.63
C MET A 129 77.36 -1.29 2.37
N THR A 130 77.51 -1.84 1.16
CA THR A 130 78.79 -2.13 0.50
C THR A 130 78.63 -2.04 -1.00
#